data_AF-A0AAD7UEB1-F1
#
_entry.id   AF-A0AAD7UEB1-F1
#
_cell.length_a   1.000
_cell.length_b   1.000
_cell.length_c   1.000
_cell.angle_alpha   90.00
_cell.angle_beta   90.00
_cell.angle_gamma   90.00
#
_symmetry.space_group_name_H-M   'P 1'
#
loop_
_entity.id
_entity.type
_entity.pdbx_description
1 polymer ?
#
loop_
_entity_poly.entity_id
_entity_poly.type
_entity_poly.pdbx_seq_one_letter_code
_entity_poly.pdbx_strand_id
1 'polypeptide(L)'
;MYVVPLGCILSGLVLAVPYSICTRFSYWAAFKYLLSNMAGLSTPLTGKMPARHGHFVTVVVSTIGFVIVAINTGIITNLQLTKRFIEYENSKTDRSSIRGALRSTAMTVAVACALIIVYIGMSSVYLAMCEQGHMDIKQSFLYTFSNAVGLCDAITDKTPQTTHGRAFAVVGSLSNLGVVGAVIGLVGELNVFNDILVSCGLLPPDDDNEKDGSYEAAETKIDVVESTG
;
A
#
# COMPACT_ATOMS: atom_id res chain seq x y z
N MET A 1 1.10 -1.10 9.47
CA MET A 1 0.48 0.03 8.75
C MET A 1 1.25 1.34 8.86
N TYR A 2 1.82 1.70 10.03
CA TYR A 2 2.55 2.97 10.18
C TYR A 2 3.85 3.11 9.37
N VAL A 3 4.35 2.04 8.75
CA VAL A 3 5.56 2.05 7.92
C VAL A 3 5.43 3.02 6.74
N VAL A 4 4.28 3.04 6.04
CA VAL A 4 4.05 3.96 4.91
C VAL A 4 4.01 5.42 5.37
N PRO A 5 3.17 5.82 6.34
CA PRO A 5 3.18 7.19 6.85
C PRO A 5 4.56 7.64 7.33
N LEU A 6 5.26 6.81 8.11
CA LEU A 6 6.56 7.15 8.68
C LEU A 6 7.64 7.26 7.59
N GLY A 7 7.67 6.32 6.66
CA GLY A 7 8.57 6.35 5.50
C GLY A 7 8.36 7.60 4.65
N CYS A 8 7.10 7.94 4.35
CA CYS A 8 6.75 9.13 3.57
C CYS A 8 7.09 10.44 4.31
N ILE A 9 6.90 10.49 5.64
CA ILE A 9 7.29 11.64 6.46
C ILE A 9 8.81 11.83 6.42
N LEU A 10 9.58 10.76 6.67
CA LEU A 10 11.04 10.83 6.66
C LEU A 10 11.58 11.22 5.28
N SER A 11 11.08 10.62 4.20
CA SER A 11 11.47 10.99 2.84
C SER A 11 11.05 12.42 2.50
N GLY A 12 9.87 12.85 2.94
CA GLY A 12 9.39 14.21 2.76
C GLY A 12 10.32 15.23 3.41
N LEU A 13 10.81 14.95 4.62
CA LEU A 13 11.77 15.81 5.34
C LEU A 13 13.07 15.98 4.55
N VAL A 14 13.56 14.92 3.92
CA VAL A 14 14.78 14.93 3.09
C VAL A 14 14.53 15.67 1.77
N LEU A 15 13.46 15.32 1.04
CA LEU A 15 13.13 15.92 -0.26
C LEU A 15 12.73 17.40 -0.15
N ALA A 16 12.24 17.84 1.01
CA ALA A 16 11.91 19.23 1.27
C ALA A 16 13.12 20.16 1.16
N VAL A 17 14.34 19.69 1.47
CA VAL A 17 15.56 20.50 1.40
C VAL A 17 15.83 20.99 -0.03
N PRO A 18 16.12 20.11 -1.02
CA PRO A 18 16.36 20.55 -2.39
C PRO A 18 15.14 21.24 -3.01
N TYR A 19 13.92 20.80 -2.66
CA TYR A 19 12.70 21.42 -3.17
C TYR A 19 12.54 22.87 -2.70
N SER A 20 12.83 23.16 -1.42
CA SER A 20 12.74 24.51 -0.86
C SER A 20 13.70 25.49 -1.55
N ILE A 21 14.91 25.04 -1.89
CA ILE A 21 15.93 25.84 -2.57
C ILE A 21 15.45 26.19 -3.99
N CYS A 22 14.97 25.20 -4.74
CA CYS A 22 14.55 25.38 -6.13
C CYS A 22 13.27 26.21 -6.27
N THR A 23 12.33 26.09 -5.33
CA THR A 23 11.02 26.77 -5.39
C THR A 23 10.96 28.05 -4.58
N ARG A 24 12.02 28.38 -3.82
CA ARG A 24 12.08 29.47 -2.84
C ARG A 24 10.97 29.40 -1.78
N PHE A 25 10.46 28.20 -1.52
CA PHE A 25 9.54 27.95 -0.42
C PHE A 25 10.30 27.95 0.90
N SER A 26 9.61 28.29 2.00
CA SER A 26 10.16 27.95 3.31
C SER A 26 10.23 26.42 3.44
N TYR A 27 11.24 25.91 4.14
CA TYR A 27 11.43 24.48 4.35
C TYR A 27 10.13 23.76 4.78
N TRP A 28 9.41 24.33 5.74
CA TRP A 28 8.15 23.77 6.23
C TRP A 28 7.00 23.82 5.21
N ALA A 29 6.96 24.84 4.34
CA ALA A 29 5.97 24.89 3.27
C ALA A 29 6.29 23.86 2.18
N ALA A 30 7.57 23.71 1.82
CA ALA A 30 8.06 22.67 0.92
C ALA A 30 7.72 21.27 1.45
N PHE A 31 8.02 21.00 2.71
CA PHE A 31 7.69 19.74 3.37
C PHE A 31 6.19 19.43 3.33
N LYS A 32 5.35 20.37 3.78
CA LYS A 32 3.88 20.21 3.75
C LYS A 32 3.34 19.97 2.34
N TYR A 33 3.87 20.69 1.36
CA TYR A 33 3.49 20.54 -0.05
C TYR A 33 3.83 19.15 -0.58
N LEU A 34 5.07 18.70 -0.37
CA LEU A 34 5.52 17.38 -0.83
C LEU A 34 4.76 16.26 -0.14
N LEU A 35 4.54 16.38 1.17
CA LEU A 35 3.80 15.36 1.92
C LEU A 35 2.35 15.24 1.42
N SER A 36 1.70 16.35 1.08
CA SER A 36 0.38 16.33 0.45
C SER A 36 0.39 15.68 -0.94
N ASN A 37 1.40 15.97 -1.76
CA ASN A 37 1.53 15.34 -3.08
C ASN A 37 1.74 13.83 -2.95
N MET A 38 2.61 13.39 -2.03
CA MET A 38 2.85 11.96 -1.76
C MET A 38 1.59 11.27 -1.21
N ALA A 39 0.75 12.01 -0.49
CA ALA A 39 -0.55 11.54 -0.01
C ALA A 39 -1.65 11.56 -1.09
N GLY A 40 -1.36 12.04 -2.30
CA GLY A 40 -2.33 12.14 -3.39
C GLY A 40 -3.44 13.19 -3.15
N LEU A 41 -3.20 14.16 -2.26
CA LEU A 41 -4.20 15.18 -1.95
C LEU A 41 -4.25 16.24 -3.06
N SER A 42 -5.45 16.52 -3.55
CA SER A 42 -5.68 17.60 -4.53
C SER A 42 -5.51 19.00 -3.96
N THR A 43 -5.74 19.15 -2.65
CA THR A 43 -5.54 20.39 -1.92
C THR A 43 -4.33 20.25 -0.99
N PRO A 44 -3.18 20.86 -1.34
CA PRO A 44 -1.99 20.74 -0.51
C PRO A 44 -2.17 21.41 0.85
N LEU A 45 -1.47 20.89 1.86
CA LEU A 45 -1.43 21.40 3.23
C LEU A 45 -0.97 22.86 3.33
N THR A 46 -0.34 23.37 2.28
CA THR A 46 0.05 24.75 2.13
C THR A 46 -0.76 25.40 1.02
N GLY A 47 -1.26 26.61 1.27
CA GLY A 47 -1.89 27.44 0.23
C GLY A 47 -0.88 28.04 -0.77
N LYS A 48 0.37 27.58 -0.79
CA LYS A 48 1.41 28.06 -1.72
C LYS A 48 1.49 27.11 -2.91
N MET A 49 1.47 27.69 -4.11
CA MET A 49 1.77 26.99 -5.35
C MET A 49 3.14 27.38 -5.90
N PRO A 50 3.88 26.44 -6.50
CA PRO A 50 5.16 26.74 -7.12
C PRO A 50 4.97 27.71 -8.30
N ALA A 51 5.93 28.61 -8.50
CA ALA A 51 5.96 29.47 -9.67
C ALA A 51 6.19 28.65 -10.96
N ARG A 52 6.04 29.27 -12.14
CA ARG A 52 6.09 28.60 -13.45
C ARG A 52 7.33 27.69 -13.64
N HIS A 53 8.50 28.12 -13.18
CA HIS A 53 9.75 27.35 -13.22
C HIS A 53 9.81 26.23 -12.17
N GLY A 54 9.07 26.36 -11.08
CA GLY A 54 8.96 25.36 -10.02
C GLY A 54 8.13 24.15 -10.44
N HIS A 55 7.23 24.26 -11.43
CA HIS A 55 6.40 23.12 -11.87
C HIS A 55 7.23 21.93 -12.34
N PHE A 56 8.30 22.15 -13.12
CA PHE A 56 9.17 21.06 -13.56
C PHE A 56 9.81 20.34 -12.37
N VAL A 57 10.32 21.12 -11.41
CA VAL A 57 10.90 20.57 -10.17
C VAL A 57 9.84 19.82 -9.36
N THR A 58 8.61 20.34 -9.30
CA THR A 58 7.48 19.66 -8.66
C THR A 58 7.19 18.32 -9.30
N VAL A 59 7.18 18.23 -10.63
CA VAL A 59 6.96 16.96 -11.33
C VAL A 59 8.05 15.97 -10.95
N VAL A 60 9.33 16.34 -11.09
CA VAL A 60 10.47 15.46 -10.78
C VAL A 60 10.44 14.98 -9.33
N VAL A 61 10.28 15.89 -8.37
CA VAL A 61 10.27 15.52 -6.94
C VAL A 61 9.01 14.72 -6.57
N SER A 62 7.86 15.03 -7.16
CA SER A 62 6.63 14.23 -6.96
C SER A 62 6.80 12.82 -7.52
N THR A 63 7.43 12.65 -8.69
CA THR A 63 7.73 11.33 -9.25
C THR A 63 8.62 10.52 -8.30
N ILE A 64 9.69 11.11 -7.77
CA ILE A 64 10.54 10.46 -6.76
C ILE A 64 9.71 10.12 -5.51
N GLY A 65 8.86 11.04 -5.05
CA GLY A 65 7.96 10.81 -3.94
C GLY A 65 7.03 9.61 -4.16
N PHE A 66 6.42 9.49 -5.34
CA PHE A 66 5.56 8.35 -5.69
C PHE A 66 6.33 7.04 -5.77
N VAL A 67 7.58 7.04 -6.24
CA VAL A 67 8.45 5.85 -6.19
C VAL A 67 8.69 5.42 -4.74
N ILE A 68 8.95 6.36 -3.83
CA ILE A 68 9.14 6.05 -2.41
C ILE A 68 7.85 5.52 -1.77
N VAL A 69 6.70 6.13 -2.08
CA VAL A 69 5.38 5.62 -1.67
C VAL A 69 5.22 4.18 -2.14
N ALA A 70 5.48 3.89 -3.42
CA ALA A 70 5.35 2.55 -3.99
C ALA A 70 6.28 1.53 -3.30
N ILE A 71 7.53 1.90 -3.00
CA ILE A 71 8.47 1.05 -2.25
C ILE A 71 7.92 0.76 -0.85
N ASN A 72 7.48 1.78 -0.11
CA ASN A 72 6.93 1.60 1.24
C ASN A 72 5.68 0.72 1.22
N THR A 73 4.81 0.90 0.22
CA THR A 73 3.62 0.08 -0.01
C THR A 73 4.01 -1.36 -0.32
N GLY A 74 5.01 -1.60 -1.16
CA GLY A 74 5.53 -2.94 -1.46
C GLY A 74 6.15 -3.65 -0.25
N ILE A 75 6.79 -2.91 0.67
CA ILE A 75 7.23 -3.48 1.96
C ILE A 75 6.02 -3.96 2.77
N ILE A 76 4.92 -3.20 2.79
CA ILE A 76 3.69 -3.60 3.48
C ILE A 76 3.07 -4.85 2.87
N THR A 77 3.03 -4.94 1.54
CA THR A 77 2.56 -6.15 0.83
C THR A 77 3.31 -7.39 1.31
N ASN A 78 4.63 -7.27 1.55
CA ASN A 78 5.49 -8.34 2.02
C ASN A 78 5.48 -8.59 3.54
N LEU A 79 4.68 -7.85 4.32
CA LEU A 79 4.61 -8.06 5.77
C LEU A 79 3.98 -9.42 6.12
N GLN A 80 4.44 -9.98 7.24
CA GLN A 80 4.02 -11.30 7.75
C GLN A 80 2.50 -11.45 7.94
N LEU A 81 1.75 -10.36 8.07
CA LEU A 81 0.29 -10.41 8.19
C LEU A 81 -0.38 -10.97 6.92
N THR A 82 0.04 -10.51 5.74
CA THR A 82 -0.46 -11.01 4.46
C THR A 82 -0.12 -12.49 4.32
N LYS A 83 1.15 -12.85 4.62
CA LYS A 83 1.63 -14.24 4.56
C LYS A 83 0.87 -15.17 5.52
N ARG A 84 0.69 -14.77 6.78
CA ARG A 84 -0.05 -15.56 7.78
C ARG A 84 -1.52 -15.72 7.43
N PHE A 85 -2.14 -14.71 6.83
CA PHE A 85 -3.52 -14.82 6.38
C PHE A 85 -3.64 -15.85 5.25
N ILE A 86 -2.71 -15.81 4.29
CA ILE A 86 -2.64 -16.76 3.19
C ILE A 86 -2.38 -18.18 3.70
N GLU A 87 -1.39 -18.38 4.58
CA GLU A 87 -1.10 -19.67 5.22
C GLU A 87 -2.32 -20.22 5.96
N TYR A 88 -3.01 -19.38 6.71
CA TYR A 88 -4.24 -19.75 7.40
C TYR A 88 -5.36 -20.15 6.42
N GLU A 89 -5.53 -19.41 5.33
CA GLU A 89 -6.53 -19.71 4.31
C GLU A 89 -6.22 -21.05 3.60
N ASN A 90 -4.96 -21.26 3.21
CA ASN A 90 -4.47 -22.48 2.58
C ASN A 90 -4.63 -23.69 3.52
N SER A 91 -4.44 -23.52 4.83
CA SER A 91 -4.63 -24.60 5.80
C SER A 91 -6.10 -25.06 5.95
N LYS A 92 -7.06 -24.17 5.66
CA LYS A 92 -8.50 -24.43 5.86
C LYS A 92 -9.27 -24.76 4.61
N THR A 93 -8.73 -24.40 3.44
CA THR A 93 -9.46 -24.49 2.17
C THR A 93 -8.71 -25.40 1.23
N ASP A 94 -9.33 -26.54 0.92
CA ASP A 94 -8.86 -27.41 -0.14
C ASP A 94 -9.07 -26.73 -1.50
N ARG A 95 -8.00 -26.20 -2.09
CA ARG A 95 -8.01 -25.51 -3.38
C ARG A 95 -8.10 -26.46 -4.58
N SER A 96 -8.00 -27.78 -4.38
CA SER A 96 -8.11 -28.77 -5.47
C SER A 96 -9.51 -28.85 -6.09
N SER A 97 -10.53 -28.36 -5.39
CA SER A 97 -11.89 -28.27 -5.89
C SER A 97 -12.23 -26.87 -6.39
N ILE A 98 -12.90 -26.75 -7.54
CA ILE A 98 -13.45 -25.48 -8.08
C ILE A 98 -14.22 -24.70 -7.01
N ARG A 99 -15.02 -25.40 -6.18
CA ARG A 99 -15.78 -24.77 -5.09
C ARG A 99 -14.87 -24.22 -3.99
N GLY A 100 -13.75 -24.89 -3.71
CA GLY A 100 -12.73 -24.44 -2.78
C GLY A 100 -12.00 -23.20 -3.28
N ALA A 101 -11.54 -23.21 -4.54
CA ALA A 101 -10.89 -22.07 -5.18
C ALA A 101 -11.79 -20.81 -5.23
N LEU A 102 -13.06 -20.98 -5.63
CA LEU A 102 -14.05 -19.89 -5.62
C LEU A 102 -14.32 -19.37 -4.21
N ARG A 103 -14.42 -20.26 -3.22
CA ARG A 103 -14.64 -19.89 -1.82
C ARG A 103 -13.46 -19.11 -1.25
N SER A 104 -12.24 -19.56 -1.53
CA SER A 104 -11.00 -18.87 -1.13
C SER A 104 -10.94 -17.46 -1.74
N THR A 105 -11.11 -17.36 -3.06
CA THR A 105 -11.16 -16.08 -3.77
C THR A 105 -12.23 -15.14 -3.16
N ALA A 106 -13.43 -15.65 -2.92
CA ALA A 106 -14.50 -14.87 -2.32
C ALA A 106 -14.18 -14.41 -0.89
N MET A 107 -13.54 -15.26 -0.06
CA MET A 107 -13.12 -14.89 1.28
C MET A 107 -12.04 -13.81 1.26
N THR A 108 -11.04 -13.94 0.39
CA THR A 108 -9.96 -12.95 0.25
C THR A 108 -10.50 -11.60 -0.18
N VAL A 109 -11.40 -11.57 -1.17
CA VAL A 109 -12.09 -10.33 -1.59
C VAL A 109 -12.95 -9.77 -0.46
N ALA A 110 -13.69 -10.60 0.27
CA ALA A 110 -14.51 -10.13 1.38
C ALA A 110 -13.67 -9.52 2.50
N VAL A 111 -12.52 -10.11 2.84
CA VAL A 111 -11.58 -9.58 3.84
C VAL A 111 -10.95 -8.27 3.36
N ALA A 112 -10.54 -8.18 2.09
CA ALA A 112 -10.05 -6.94 1.51
C ALA A 112 -11.09 -5.80 1.60
N CYS A 113 -12.33 -6.08 1.21
CA CYS A 113 -13.44 -5.14 1.32
C CYS A 113 -13.70 -4.74 2.78
N ALA A 114 -13.71 -5.69 3.71
CA ALA A 114 -13.91 -5.42 5.13
C ALA A 114 -12.81 -4.52 5.71
N LEU A 115 -11.54 -4.78 5.37
CA LEU A 115 -10.41 -3.95 5.79
C LEU A 115 -10.56 -2.51 5.30
N ILE A 116 -10.94 -2.32 4.03
CA ILE A 116 -11.19 -0.98 3.46
C ILE A 116 -12.35 -0.29 4.18
N ILE A 117 -13.49 -0.98 4.37
CA ILE A 117 -14.68 -0.40 5.00
C ILE A 117 -14.39 0.00 6.45
N VAL A 118 -13.74 -0.87 7.23
CA VAL A 118 -13.36 -0.58 8.62
C VAL A 118 -12.40 0.61 8.66
N TYR A 119 -11.40 0.63 7.78
CA TYR A 119 -10.42 1.71 7.72
C TYR A 119 -11.06 3.06 7.39
N ILE A 120 -11.88 3.10 6.35
CA ILE A 120 -12.60 4.32 5.93
C ILE A 120 -13.55 4.75 7.04
N GLY A 121 -14.33 3.83 7.62
CA GLY A 121 -15.26 4.12 8.70
C GLY A 121 -14.58 4.75 9.91
N MET A 122 -13.51 4.12 10.42
CA MET A 122 -12.75 4.64 11.56
C MET A 122 -12.12 6.00 11.24
N SER A 123 -11.46 6.13 10.09
CA SER A 123 -10.82 7.38 9.68
C SER A 123 -11.81 8.53 9.53
N SER A 124 -13.03 8.23 9.06
CA SER A 124 -14.10 9.22 8.88
C SER A 124 -14.63 9.74 10.21
N VAL A 125 -14.78 8.86 11.20
CA VAL A 125 -15.18 9.24 12.56
C VAL A 125 -14.11 10.15 13.19
N TYR A 126 -12.84 9.75 13.12
CA TYR A 126 -11.74 10.57 13.65
C TYR A 126 -11.64 11.93 12.95
N LEU A 127 -11.79 11.98 11.62
CA LEU A 127 -11.76 13.25 10.89
C LEU A 127 -12.91 14.18 11.33
N ALA A 128 -14.12 13.66 11.49
CA ALA A 128 -15.26 14.44 11.99
C ALA A 128 -15.00 14.99 13.41
N MET A 129 -14.38 14.19 14.27
CA MET A 129 -13.99 14.63 15.62
C MET A 129 -12.92 15.74 15.59
N CYS A 130 -11.94 15.65 14.68
CA CYS A 130 -10.91 16.67 14.53
C CYS A 130 -11.46 17.99 13.97
N GLU A 131 -12.48 17.95 13.12
CA GLU A 131 -13.07 19.13 12.48
C GLU A 131 -14.11 19.86 13.36
N GLN A 132 -14.48 19.33 14.54
CA GLN A 132 -15.29 19.98 15.57
C GLN A 132 -16.46 20.85 15.04
N GLY A 133 -17.33 20.25 14.22
CA GLY A 133 -18.53 20.92 13.68
C GLY A 133 -18.38 21.54 12.29
N HIS A 134 -17.18 21.55 11.70
CA HIS A 134 -17.02 21.96 10.29
C HIS A 134 -17.44 20.86 9.31
N MET A 135 -17.24 19.59 9.67
CA MET A 135 -17.63 18.43 8.87
C MET A 135 -18.41 17.43 9.70
N ASP A 136 -19.57 17.01 9.19
CA ASP A 136 -20.32 15.89 9.77
C ASP A 136 -19.66 14.55 9.42
N ILE A 137 -20.05 13.48 10.12
CA ILE A 137 -19.56 12.12 9.87
C ILE A 137 -19.80 11.70 8.41
N LYS A 138 -20.98 12.04 7.84
CA LYS A 138 -21.30 11.73 6.44
C LYS A 138 -20.33 12.43 5.46
N GLN A 139 -20.01 13.69 5.71
CA GLN A 139 -19.08 14.45 4.87
C GLN A 139 -17.66 13.94 5.01
N SER A 140 -17.25 13.63 6.24
CA SER A 140 -15.95 13.03 6.54
C SER A 140 -15.80 11.65 5.89
N PHE A 141 -16.90 10.88 5.81
CA PHE A 141 -16.94 9.60 5.09
C PHE A 141 -16.76 9.78 3.59
N LEU A 142 -17.53 10.66 2.96
CA LEU A 142 -17.40 10.93 1.53
C LEU A 142 -16.00 11.45 1.18
N TYR A 143 -15.43 12.33 2.00
CA TYR A 143 -14.06 12.83 1.83
C TYR A 143 -13.02 11.70 1.93
N THR A 144 -13.07 10.93 3.01
CA THR A 144 -12.13 9.82 3.25
C THR A 144 -12.24 8.74 2.17
N PHE A 145 -13.47 8.41 1.77
CA PHE A 145 -13.73 7.49 0.67
C PHE A 145 -13.13 8.01 -0.63
N SER A 146 -13.36 9.28 -0.98
CA SER A 146 -12.80 9.89 -2.20
C SER A 146 -11.27 9.82 -2.24
N ASN A 147 -10.62 10.18 -1.12
CA ASN A 147 -9.18 10.03 -0.98
C ASN A 147 -8.75 8.56 -1.09
N ALA A 148 -9.55 7.64 -0.56
CA ALA A 148 -9.22 6.22 -0.59
C ALA A 148 -9.25 5.63 -2.01
N VAL A 149 -10.16 6.10 -2.86
CA VAL A 149 -10.25 5.71 -4.27
C VAL A 149 -9.33 6.56 -5.18
N GLY A 150 -8.64 7.57 -4.64
CA GLY A 150 -7.74 8.44 -5.41
C GLY A 150 -8.47 9.41 -6.33
N LEU A 151 -9.69 9.83 -5.98
CA LEU A 151 -10.40 10.86 -6.74
C LEU A 151 -9.69 12.21 -6.58
N CYS A 152 -9.42 12.89 -7.70
CA CYS A 152 -8.84 14.24 -7.68
C CYS A 152 -9.75 15.22 -6.95
N ASP A 153 -11.06 15.15 -7.18
CA ASP A 153 -12.03 15.97 -6.47
C ASP A 153 -12.81 15.08 -5.49
N ALA A 154 -12.92 15.55 -4.25
CA ALA A 154 -13.71 14.86 -3.26
C ALA A 154 -15.19 14.87 -3.68
N ILE A 155 -15.90 13.77 -3.43
CA ILE A 155 -17.35 13.64 -3.65
C ILE A 155 -18.14 14.60 -2.75
N THR A 156 -17.49 15.22 -1.77
CA THR A 156 -18.09 16.23 -0.90
C THR A 156 -17.48 17.61 -1.14
N ASP A 157 -18.32 18.63 -1.07
CA ASP A 157 -17.91 20.03 -1.18
C ASP A 157 -17.11 20.55 0.02
N LYS A 158 -17.00 19.75 1.09
CA LYS A 158 -16.27 20.13 2.30
C LYS A 158 -14.90 19.49 2.36
N THR A 159 -13.91 20.31 2.66
CA THR A 159 -12.54 19.90 2.93
C THR A 159 -12.14 20.26 4.35
N PRO A 160 -11.20 19.52 4.96
CA PRO A 160 -10.72 19.81 6.30
C PRO A 160 -10.16 21.23 6.42
N GLN A 161 -10.70 22.02 7.34
CA GLN A 161 -10.30 23.41 7.54
C GLN A 161 -9.40 23.58 8.75
N THR A 162 -9.60 22.76 9.78
CA THR A 162 -8.81 22.85 11.02
C THR A 162 -7.39 22.35 10.78
N THR A 163 -6.42 22.90 11.52
CA THR A 163 -5.03 22.43 11.47
C THR A 163 -4.92 20.94 11.80
N HIS A 164 -5.73 20.47 12.77
CA HIS A 164 -5.76 19.08 13.19
C HIS A 164 -6.38 18.17 12.13
N GLY A 165 -7.53 18.54 11.56
CA GLY A 165 -8.18 17.73 10.52
C GLY A 165 -7.38 17.69 9.22
N ARG A 166 -6.68 18.77 8.85
CA ARG A 166 -5.73 18.76 7.73
C ARG A 166 -4.54 17.82 7.97
N ALA A 167 -3.95 17.86 9.16
CA ALA A 167 -2.86 16.95 9.51
C ALA A 167 -3.34 15.49 9.51
N PHE A 168 -4.52 15.23 10.07
CA PHE A 168 -5.15 13.92 10.07
C PHE A 168 -5.45 13.44 8.65
N ALA A 169 -5.98 14.29 7.77
CA ALA A 169 -6.28 13.94 6.39
C ALA A 169 -5.03 13.45 5.64
N VAL A 170 -3.86 14.03 5.91
CA VAL A 170 -2.59 13.60 5.31
C VAL A 170 -2.13 12.26 5.87
N VAL A 171 -2.09 12.13 7.20
CA VAL A 171 -1.67 10.87 7.85
C VAL A 171 -2.63 9.73 7.50
N GLY A 172 -3.93 10.02 7.44
CA GLY A 172 -4.98 9.12 7.00
C GLY A 172 -4.86 8.76 5.51
N SER A 173 -4.53 9.70 4.64
CA SER A 173 -4.34 9.36 3.21
C SER A 173 -3.08 8.51 3.01
N LEU A 174 -1.98 8.80 3.73
CA LEU A 174 -0.78 7.96 3.72
C LEU A 174 -1.03 6.56 4.32
N SER A 175 -1.81 6.48 5.39
CA SER A 175 -2.18 5.20 6.01
C SER A 175 -3.09 4.39 5.08
N ASN A 176 -3.97 5.06 4.33
CA ASN A 176 -4.82 4.45 3.32
C ASN A 176 -3.98 3.77 2.23
N LEU A 177 -2.92 4.42 1.75
CA LEU A 177 -2.01 3.82 0.77
C LEU A 177 -1.39 2.51 1.31
N GLY A 178 -1.12 2.43 2.61
CA GLY A 178 -0.70 1.19 3.25
C GLY A 178 -1.78 0.09 3.28
N VAL A 179 -3.04 0.47 3.52
CA VAL A 179 -4.19 -0.47 3.47
C VAL A 179 -4.39 -0.99 2.04
N VAL A 180 -4.35 -0.09 1.05
CA VAL A 180 -4.44 -0.44 -0.37
C VAL A 180 -3.29 -1.38 -0.76
N GLY A 181 -2.07 -1.12 -0.31
CA GLY A 181 -0.94 -2.04 -0.52
C GLY A 181 -1.13 -3.43 0.05
N ALA A 182 -1.70 -3.53 1.25
CA ALA A 182 -2.03 -4.82 1.86
C ALA A 182 -3.10 -5.56 1.04
N VAL A 183 -4.13 -4.85 0.56
CA VAL A 183 -5.17 -5.43 -0.31
C VAL A 183 -4.60 -5.89 -1.64
N ILE A 184 -3.75 -5.09 -2.29
CA ILE A 184 -3.07 -5.48 -3.53
C ILE A 184 -2.22 -6.73 -3.28
N GLY A 185 -1.56 -6.83 -2.13
CA GLY A 185 -0.81 -8.02 -1.73
C GLY A 185 -1.69 -9.26 -1.60
N LEU A 186 -2.83 -9.15 -0.91
CA LEU A 186 -3.79 -10.24 -0.77
C LEU A 186 -4.35 -10.69 -2.12
N VAL A 187 -4.66 -9.74 -3.02
CA VAL A 187 -5.22 -10.04 -4.35
C VAL A 187 -4.16 -10.56 -5.31
N GLY A 188 -2.91 -10.08 -5.21
CA GLY A 188 -1.82 -10.51 -6.08
C GLY A 188 -1.43 -11.99 -5.92
N GLU A 189 -1.75 -12.57 -4.77
CA GLU A 189 -1.52 -13.98 -4.45
C GLU A 189 -2.67 -14.88 -4.92
N LEU A 190 -3.76 -14.30 -5.42
CA LEU A 190 -4.87 -15.05 -6.01
C LEU A 190 -4.49 -15.51 -7.42
N ASN A 191 -3.90 -16.70 -7.53
CA ASN A 191 -3.70 -17.39 -8.82
C ASN A 191 -4.99 -18.06 -9.31
N VAL A 192 -6.10 -17.31 -9.37
CA VAL A 192 -7.45 -17.82 -9.70
C VAL A 192 -7.45 -18.64 -10.99
N PHE A 193 -6.69 -18.20 -11.99
CA PHE A 193 -6.61 -18.91 -13.27
C PHE A 193 -5.88 -20.25 -13.14
N ASN A 194 -4.78 -20.30 -12.38
CA ASN A 194 -4.03 -21.53 -12.14
C ASN A 194 -4.88 -22.51 -11.31
N ASP A 195 -5.52 -22.02 -10.26
CA ASP A 195 -6.40 -22.81 -9.39
C ASP A 195 -7.57 -23.43 -10.17
N ILE A 196 -8.16 -22.67 -11.12
CA ILE A 196 -9.21 -23.18 -12.01
C ILE A 196 -8.66 -24.25 -12.96
N LEU A 197 -7.48 -24.04 -13.55
CA LEU A 197 -6.87 -25.00 -14.46
C LEU A 197 -6.50 -26.32 -13.76
N VAL A 198 -5.93 -26.23 -12.55
CA VAL A 198 -5.65 -27.40 -11.69
C VAL A 198 -6.95 -28.11 -11.32
N SER A 199 -7.97 -27.35 -10.90
CA SER A 199 -9.29 -27.92 -10.55
C SER A 199 -10.00 -28.59 -11.75
N CYS A 200 -9.70 -28.16 -12.97
CA CYS A 200 -10.18 -28.78 -14.21
C CYS A 200 -9.30 -29.94 -14.70
N GLY A 201 -8.19 -30.24 -14.02
CA GLY A 201 -7.21 -31.26 -14.42
C GLY A 201 -6.40 -30.89 -15.67
N LEU A 202 -6.37 -29.60 -16.04
CA LEU A 202 -5.64 -29.10 -17.21
C LEU A 202 -4.18 -28.76 -16.91
N LEU A 203 -3.84 -28.63 -15.62
CA LEU A 203 -2.47 -28.49 -15.12
C LEU A 203 -2.24 -29.50 -13.98
N PRO A 204 -1.03 -30.06 -13.86
CA PRO A 204 -0.66 -30.82 -12.68
C PRO A 204 -0.74 -29.92 -11.43
N PRO A 205 -1.13 -30.46 -10.27
CA PRO A 205 -1.06 -29.70 -9.02
C PRO A 205 0.39 -29.29 -8.77
N ASP A 206 0.60 -28.02 -8.41
CA ASP A 206 1.91 -27.54 -7.97
C ASP A 206 2.27 -28.29 -6.67
N ASP A 207 3.23 -29.22 -6.74
CA ASP A 207 3.81 -29.86 -5.56
C ASP A 207 4.69 -28.81 -4.85
N ASP A 208 4.10 -28.06 -3.92
CA ASP A 208 4.79 -27.06 -3.08
C ASP A 208 5.94 -27.64 -2.21
N ASN A 209 6.15 -28.97 -2.26
CA ASN A 209 7.20 -29.67 -1.53
C ASN A 209 8.62 -29.53 -2.11
N GLU A 210 8.82 -28.89 -3.25
CA GLU A 210 10.17 -28.71 -3.84
C GLU A 210 10.92 -27.45 -3.36
N LYS A 211 10.34 -26.63 -2.46
CA LYS A 211 11.02 -25.44 -1.91
C LYS A 211 11.77 -25.65 -0.59
N ASP A 212 11.67 -26.82 0.04
CA ASP A 212 12.46 -27.20 1.24
C ASP A 212 13.59 -28.20 0.94
N GLY A 213 14.01 -28.28 -0.33
CA GLY A 213 15.18 -29.03 -0.77
C GLY A 213 16.49 -28.33 -0.39
N SER A 214 16.91 -28.53 0.86
CA SER A 214 18.30 -28.79 1.25
C SER A 214 19.31 -28.70 0.08
N TYR A 215 20.17 -27.68 0.09
CA TYR A 215 21.48 -27.78 -0.57
C TYR A 215 22.32 -28.80 0.22
N GLU A 216 22.01 -30.09 0.06
CA GLU A 216 23.01 -31.12 0.29
C GLU A 216 24.05 -30.93 -0.80
N ALA A 217 25.16 -30.29 -0.41
CA ALA A 217 26.37 -30.26 -1.20
C ALA A 217 26.65 -31.70 -1.65
N ALA A 218 26.57 -31.94 -2.95
CA ALA A 218 27.05 -33.16 -3.55
C ALA A 218 28.54 -33.30 -3.20
N GLU A 219 28.84 -34.02 -2.12
CA GLU A 219 30.17 -34.56 -1.86
C GLU A 219 30.52 -35.43 -3.06
N THR A 220 31.26 -34.83 -3.99
CA THR A 220 31.85 -35.54 -5.10
C THR A 220 32.93 -36.42 -4.49
N LYS A 221 32.61 -37.68 -4.20
CA LYS A 221 33.62 -38.72 -3.97
C LYS A 221 34.40 -38.88 -5.27
N ILE A 222 35.53 -38.19 -5.35
CA ILE A 222 36.57 -38.49 -6.33
C ILE A 222 37.25 -39.75 -5.79
N ASP A 223 36.88 -40.90 -6.35
CA ASP A 223 37.65 -42.13 -6.17
C ASP A 223 38.99 -41.96 -6.90
N VAL A 224 39.99 -41.48 -6.17
CA VAL A 224 41.41 -41.66 -6.49
C VAL A 224 41.91 -42.79 -5.63
N VAL A 225 42.26 -43.94 -6.22
CA VAL A 225 43.25 -44.95 -5.77
C VAL A 225 43.16 -46.10 -6.78
N GLU A 226 44.18 -46.72 -7.35
CA GLU A 226 45.62 -46.51 -7.56
C GLU A 226 45.98 -47.64 -8.55
N SER A 227 46.82 -47.37 -9.55
CA SER A 227 47.42 -48.44 -10.34
C SER A 227 48.53 -49.12 -9.54
N THR A 228 48.33 -50.37 -9.14
CA THR A 228 49.43 -51.28 -8.80
C THR A 228 49.03 -52.71 -9.17
N GLY A 229 49.72 -53.27 -10.16
CA GLY A 229 49.61 -54.66 -10.59
C GLY A 229 49.77 -54.82 -12.08
#